data_AF-A0A507QXS5-F1
#
_entry.id   AF-A0A507QXS5-F1
#
_cell.length_a   1.000
_cell.length_b   1.000
_cell.length_c   1.000
_cell.angle_alpha   90.00
_cell.angle_beta   90.00
_cell.angle_gamma   90.00
#
_symmetry.space_group_name_H-M   'P 1'
#
loop_
_entity.id
_entity.type
_entity.pdbx_description
1 polymer ?
#
loop_
_entity_poly.entity_id
_entity_poly.type
_entity_poly.pdbx_seq_one_letter_code
_entity_poly.pdbx_strand_id
1 'polypeptide(L)'
;MYCYMPGVSNLGRPLKHEGGKRLPYYCSAYCSFYATLAVAAVLHITHVFPLYTLIDEFGPIMTVAILSGFLNSFIVYFQAIVRGRTHRMSGSPIYDFFMGAELNPRVGILDFKMFYEVRIPWFILFLITCSVAARQYETYGYVSPEVTFLAGAHYLYTNACAKAEQIIITSWDMYFEKLGFLLTFWNMAGVPFTYCHCALYLAYHNPSEYHWNPYALTVFSVLYLFFYWMWDSANGQKNAFRHKEKGQFINRNTFPQVPWQVIKNPKTIQTDTGDHIMVDGWFAIIRKPNYVPDMFFSMSWGLITGFKYNFLFYKSCEREIVVS
;
A
#
# COMPACT_ATOMS: atom_id res chain seq x y z
N MET A 1 -5.59 1.07 -17.19
CA MET A 1 -4.46 1.89 -16.72
C MET A 1 -3.18 1.07 -16.52
N TYR A 2 -3.18 -0.04 -15.77
CA TYR A 2 -1.99 -0.90 -15.53
C TYR A 2 -1.14 -1.15 -16.78
N CYS A 3 -1.77 -1.64 -17.85
CA CYS A 3 -1.07 -2.10 -19.05
C CYS A 3 -0.60 -0.99 -20.00
N TYR A 4 -1.14 0.23 -19.88
CA TYR A 4 -1.02 1.26 -20.93
C TYR A 4 -0.45 2.59 -20.44
N MET A 5 -0.58 2.89 -19.15
CA MET A 5 -0.04 4.13 -18.60
C MET A 5 1.48 4.08 -18.57
N PRO A 6 2.18 5.21 -18.80
CA PRO A 6 3.63 5.27 -18.71
C PRO A 6 4.14 4.71 -17.38
N GLY A 7 5.25 3.98 -17.44
CA GLY A 7 5.78 3.24 -16.31
C GLY A 7 7.21 2.80 -16.55
N VAL A 8 7.79 2.13 -15.55
CA VAL A 8 9.15 1.58 -15.60
C VAL A 8 9.11 0.07 -15.56
N SER A 9 9.99 -0.58 -16.31
CA SER A 9 10.14 -2.03 -16.27
C SER A 9 11.29 -2.41 -15.36
N ASN A 10 11.07 -3.41 -14.49
CA ASN A 10 12.12 -3.98 -13.66
C ASN A 10 11.92 -5.51 -13.54
N LEU A 11 12.95 -6.22 -13.09
CA LEU A 11 12.94 -7.68 -12.95
C LEU A 11 12.73 -8.08 -11.49
N GLY A 12 11.85 -9.05 -11.26
CA GLY A 12 11.66 -9.63 -9.94
C GLY A 12 12.84 -10.49 -9.48
N ARG A 13 12.71 -11.07 -8.28
CA ARG A 13 13.69 -12.03 -7.75
C ARG A 13 13.72 -13.31 -8.61
N PRO A 14 14.88 -14.00 -8.68
CA PRO A 14 14.98 -15.28 -9.40
C PRO A 14 14.12 -16.35 -8.73
N LEU A 15 13.27 -17.00 -9.53
CA LEU A 15 12.37 -18.05 -9.07
C LEU A 15 13.07 -19.41 -9.13
N LYS A 16 13.43 -19.97 -7.98
CA LYS A 16 14.14 -21.27 -7.89
C LYS A 16 13.39 -22.42 -8.59
N HIS A 17 12.06 -22.44 -8.50
CA HIS A 17 11.23 -23.47 -9.11
C HIS A 17 11.10 -23.34 -10.64
N GLU A 18 11.43 -22.18 -11.21
CA GLU A 18 11.50 -21.96 -12.67
C GLU A 18 12.95 -21.89 -13.15
N GLY A 19 13.88 -22.62 -12.51
CA GLY A 19 15.28 -22.66 -12.93
C GLY A 19 16.02 -21.33 -12.80
N GLY A 20 15.60 -20.45 -11.89
CA GLY A 20 16.21 -19.14 -11.67
C GLY A 20 15.68 -18.04 -12.60
N LYS A 21 14.63 -18.31 -13.37
CA LYS A 21 13.95 -17.32 -14.22
C LYS A 21 13.53 -16.09 -13.41
N ARG A 22 13.75 -14.91 -13.99
CA ARG A 22 13.32 -13.61 -13.43
C ARG A 22 12.15 -13.10 -14.24
N LEU A 23 11.03 -12.81 -13.57
CA LEU A 23 9.85 -12.30 -14.24
C LEU A 23 9.97 -10.78 -14.47
N PRO A 24 9.66 -10.29 -15.69
CA PRO A 24 9.55 -8.85 -15.94
C PRO A 24 8.25 -8.31 -15.34
N TYR A 25 8.32 -7.11 -14.79
CA TYR A 25 7.21 -6.36 -14.22
C TYR A 25 7.17 -4.96 -14.78
N TYR A 26 6.00 -4.56 -15.29
CA TYR A 26 5.73 -3.20 -15.75
C TYR A 26 5.07 -2.39 -14.65
N CYS A 27 5.76 -1.35 -14.17
CA CYS A 27 5.39 -0.58 -13.00
C CYS A 27 4.89 0.83 -13.40
N SER A 28 3.57 0.94 -13.59
CA SER A 28 2.86 2.16 -14.02
C SER A 28 1.98 2.79 -12.94
N ALA A 29 2.08 2.36 -11.68
CA ALA A 29 1.17 2.75 -10.60
C ALA A 29 1.25 4.25 -10.33
N TYR A 30 2.44 4.85 -10.38
CA TYR A 30 2.59 6.30 -10.20
C TYR A 30 1.73 7.10 -11.18
N CYS A 31 1.90 6.93 -12.50
CA CYS A 31 1.07 7.62 -13.49
C CYS A 31 -0.40 7.21 -13.40
N SER A 32 -0.69 5.94 -13.10
CA SER A 32 -2.06 5.46 -12.90
C SER A 32 -2.74 6.15 -11.72
N PHE A 33 -2.01 6.43 -10.63
CA PHE A 33 -2.56 7.10 -9.45
C PHE A 33 -3.02 8.52 -9.78
N TYR A 34 -2.14 9.33 -10.39
CA TYR A 34 -2.51 10.71 -10.77
C TYR A 34 -3.59 10.75 -11.84
N ALA A 35 -3.61 9.79 -12.78
CA ALA A 35 -4.71 9.65 -13.72
C ALA A 35 -6.04 9.36 -13.00
N THR A 36 -6.04 8.45 -12.01
CA THR A 36 -7.22 8.20 -11.16
C THR A 36 -7.67 9.45 -10.42
N LEU A 37 -6.74 10.23 -9.86
CA LEU A 37 -7.09 11.49 -9.17
C LEU A 37 -7.69 12.52 -10.12
N ALA A 38 -7.13 12.67 -11.33
CA ALA A 38 -7.67 13.55 -12.35
C ALA A 38 -9.09 13.13 -12.78
N VAL A 39 -9.31 11.83 -13.01
CA VAL A 39 -10.63 11.29 -13.34
C VAL A 39 -11.61 11.49 -12.20
N ALA A 40 -11.22 11.20 -10.96
CA ALA A 40 -12.08 11.41 -9.79
C ALA A 40 -12.46 12.88 -9.60
N ALA A 41 -11.51 13.81 -9.81
CA ALA A 41 -11.77 15.25 -9.75
C ALA A 41 -12.75 15.70 -10.85
N VAL A 42 -12.55 15.26 -12.09
CA VAL A 42 -13.47 15.57 -13.21
C VAL A 42 -14.87 15.03 -12.92
N LEU A 43 -14.99 13.79 -12.47
CA LEU A 43 -16.28 13.17 -12.13
C LEU A 43 -17.00 13.89 -10.99
N HIS A 44 -16.25 14.37 -9.99
CA HIS A 44 -16.81 15.15 -8.89
C HIS A 44 -17.30 16.53 -9.34
N ILE A 45 -16.49 17.27 -10.11
CA ILE A 45 -16.82 18.63 -10.59
C ILE A 45 -17.99 18.59 -11.58
N THR A 46 -18.07 17.57 -12.43
CA THR A 46 -19.17 17.40 -13.39
C THR A 46 -20.44 16.84 -12.75
N HIS A 47 -20.41 16.48 -11.47
CA HIS A 47 -21.49 15.81 -10.73
C HIS A 47 -21.96 14.47 -11.33
N VAL A 48 -21.19 13.88 -12.27
CA VAL A 48 -21.49 12.56 -12.86
C VAL A 48 -21.30 11.46 -11.82
N PHE A 49 -20.24 11.56 -11.02
CA PHE A 49 -20.00 10.68 -9.87
C PHE A 49 -19.37 11.51 -8.76
N PRO A 50 -20.18 12.13 -7.89
CA PRO A 50 -19.68 12.89 -6.76
C PRO A 50 -18.82 12.03 -5.85
N LEU A 51 -17.69 12.56 -5.38
CA LEU A 51 -16.74 11.76 -4.62
C LEU A 51 -17.32 11.21 -3.32
N TYR A 52 -18.20 11.99 -2.67
CA TYR A 52 -18.92 11.60 -1.45
C TYR A 52 -19.82 10.37 -1.62
N THR A 53 -20.18 9.98 -2.85
CA THR A 53 -20.95 8.74 -3.09
C THR A 53 -20.21 7.50 -2.55
N LEU A 54 -18.87 7.53 -2.48
CA LEU A 54 -18.09 6.43 -1.90
C LEU A 54 -18.37 6.22 -0.41
N ILE A 55 -18.68 7.28 0.34
CA ILE A 55 -19.02 7.18 1.77
C ILE A 55 -20.51 6.91 1.98
N ASP A 56 -21.38 7.45 1.12
CA ASP A 56 -22.82 7.23 1.23
C ASP A 56 -23.18 5.77 0.93
N GLU A 57 -22.57 5.19 -0.11
CA GLU A 57 -22.78 3.81 -0.55
C GLU A 57 -21.70 2.85 -0.02
N PHE A 58 -21.05 3.21 1.10
CA PHE A 58 -19.93 2.44 1.65
C PHE A 58 -20.28 0.98 1.90
N GLY A 59 -21.46 0.72 2.48
CA GLY A 59 -21.94 -0.63 2.79
C GLY A 59 -22.04 -1.53 1.55
N PRO A 60 -22.85 -1.14 0.55
CA PRO A 60 -22.94 -1.87 -0.72
C PRO A 60 -21.59 -2.06 -1.43
N ILE A 61 -20.74 -1.02 -1.49
CA ILE A 61 -19.41 -1.10 -2.12
C ILE A 61 -18.53 -2.14 -1.39
N MET A 62 -18.52 -2.13 -0.05
CA MET A 62 -17.79 -3.10 0.76
C MET A 62 -18.30 -4.53 0.51
N THR A 63 -19.62 -4.74 0.45
CA THR A 63 -20.20 -6.06 0.15
C THR A 63 -19.77 -6.55 -1.24
N VAL A 64 -19.81 -5.70 -2.26
CA VAL A 64 -19.36 -6.05 -3.61
C VAL A 64 -17.87 -6.39 -3.61
N ALA A 65 -17.03 -5.64 -2.89
CA ALA A 65 -15.60 -5.92 -2.76
C ALA A 65 -15.33 -7.28 -2.10
N ILE A 66 -16.07 -7.63 -1.04
CA ILE A 66 -16.01 -8.92 -0.37
C ILE A 66 -16.35 -10.05 -1.35
N LEU A 67 -17.52 -9.96 -2.00
CA LEU A 67 -17.98 -10.98 -2.96
C LEU A 67 -17.00 -11.13 -4.14
N SER A 68 -16.47 -10.02 -4.64
CA SER A 68 -15.46 -10.01 -5.70
C SER A 68 -14.15 -10.66 -5.26
N GLY A 69 -13.73 -10.45 -4.01
CA GLY A 69 -12.57 -11.12 -3.42
C GLY A 69 -12.74 -12.64 -3.37
N PHE A 70 -13.89 -13.14 -2.92
CA PHE A 70 -14.22 -14.56 -2.95
C PHE A 70 -14.23 -15.11 -4.38
N LEU A 71 -14.96 -14.46 -5.29
CA LEU A 71 -15.07 -14.89 -6.68
C LEU A 71 -13.71 -14.96 -7.36
N ASN A 72 -12.89 -13.91 -7.24
CA ASN A 72 -11.57 -13.88 -7.85
C ASN A 72 -10.64 -14.95 -7.27
N SER A 73 -10.76 -15.24 -5.97
CA SER A 73 -9.99 -16.31 -5.32
C SER A 73 -10.31 -17.68 -5.90
N PHE A 74 -11.60 -17.96 -6.17
CA PHE A 74 -12.00 -19.19 -6.87
C PHE A 74 -11.44 -19.23 -8.29
N ILE A 75 -11.53 -18.12 -9.03
CA ILE A 75 -11.01 -18.03 -10.40
C ILE A 75 -9.51 -18.33 -10.44
N VAL A 76 -8.70 -17.67 -9.61
CA VAL A 76 -7.24 -17.89 -9.63
C VAL A 76 -6.86 -19.30 -9.18
N TYR A 77 -7.58 -19.88 -8.22
CA TYR A 77 -7.35 -21.25 -7.76
C TYR A 77 -7.63 -22.29 -8.84
N PHE A 78 -8.82 -22.25 -9.46
CA PHE A 78 -9.17 -23.21 -10.50
C PHE A 78 -8.36 -23.00 -11.78
N GLN A 79 -8.06 -21.75 -12.16
CA GLN A 79 -7.20 -21.49 -13.32
C GLN A 79 -5.79 -22.05 -13.15
N ALA A 80 -5.22 -21.97 -11.95
CA ALA A 80 -3.91 -22.55 -11.67
C ALA A 80 -3.89 -24.07 -11.87
N ILE A 81 -4.95 -24.76 -11.43
CA ILE A 81 -5.11 -26.21 -11.59
C ILE A 81 -5.28 -26.57 -13.07
N VAL A 82 -6.20 -25.92 -13.78
CA VAL A 82 -6.48 -26.19 -15.20
C VAL A 82 -5.25 -25.95 -16.07
N ARG A 83 -4.43 -24.93 -15.75
CA ARG A 83 -3.18 -24.62 -16.47
C ARG A 83 -1.99 -25.48 -16.04
N GLY A 84 -2.13 -26.33 -15.02
CA GLY A 84 -1.03 -27.11 -14.46
C GLY A 84 0.12 -26.26 -13.89
N ARG A 85 -0.17 -25.03 -13.44
CA ARG A 85 0.84 -24.08 -12.90
C ARG A 85 0.89 -24.06 -11.38
N THR A 86 0.49 -25.15 -10.76
CA THR A 86 0.43 -25.28 -9.31
C THR A 86 1.83 -25.30 -8.71
N HIS A 87 2.03 -24.59 -7.60
CA HIS A 87 3.29 -24.46 -6.89
C HIS A 87 3.09 -24.76 -5.40
N ARG A 88 3.97 -25.55 -4.78
CA ARG A 88 3.97 -25.84 -3.33
C ARG A 88 2.56 -26.18 -2.79
N MET A 89 1.89 -27.16 -3.39
CA MET A 89 0.58 -27.63 -2.93
C MET A 89 0.75 -28.51 -1.68
N SER A 90 -0.14 -28.38 -0.70
CA SER A 90 -0.14 -29.18 0.53
C SER A 90 -0.93 -30.48 0.39
N GLY A 91 -1.82 -30.57 -0.61
CA GLY A 91 -2.73 -31.70 -0.79
C GLY A 91 -4.06 -31.54 -0.05
N SER A 92 -4.22 -30.49 0.77
CA SER A 92 -5.51 -30.11 1.37
C SER A 92 -6.17 -29.01 0.53
N PRO A 93 -7.31 -29.28 -0.15
CA PRO A 93 -7.95 -28.29 -1.02
C PRO A 93 -8.34 -26.99 -0.32
N ILE A 94 -8.75 -27.06 0.96
CA ILE A 94 -9.12 -25.89 1.75
C ILE A 94 -7.90 -25.00 2.02
N TYR A 95 -6.79 -25.61 2.46
CA TYR A 95 -5.55 -24.87 2.72
C TYR A 95 -4.95 -24.31 1.43
N ASP A 96 -4.96 -25.10 0.36
CA ASP A 96 -4.41 -24.69 -0.93
C ASP A 96 -5.27 -23.62 -1.62
N PHE A 97 -6.58 -23.58 -1.38
CA PHE A 97 -7.43 -22.45 -1.76
C PHE A 97 -7.08 -21.19 -0.95
N PHE A 98 -6.90 -21.35 0.37
CA PHE A 98 -6.59 -20.25 1.27
C PHE A 98 -5.26 -19.58 0.93
N MET A 99 -4.19 -20.38 0.83
CA MET A 99 -2.83 -19.91 0.53
C MET A 99 -2.61 -19.68 -0.96
N GLY A 100 -3.34 -20.37 -1.84
CA GLY A 100 -3.25 -20.23 -3.29
C GLY A 100 -2.52 -21.38 -3.96
N ALA A 101 -2.80 -21.54 -5.26
CA ALA A 101 -2.28 -22.64 -6.06
C ALA A 101 -1.13 -22.22 -6.99
N GLU A 102 -1.17 -21.03 -7.57
CA GLU A 102 -0.10 -20.50 -8.44
C GLU A 102 0.65 -19.36 -7.74
N LEU A 103 1.96 -19.24 -7.98
CA LEU A 103 2.76 -18.18 -7.39
C LEU A 103 2.36 -16.82 -7.96
N ASN A 104 2.45 -16.61 -9.27
CA ASN A 104 2.20 -15.32 -9.91
C ASN A 104 1.25 -15.47 -11.11
N PRO A 105 -0.08 -15.53 -10.89
CA PRO A 105 -1.05 -15.61 -11.96
C PRO A 105 -0.95 -14.39 -12.89
N ARG A 106 -0.90 -14.64 -14.21
CA ARG A 106 -0.70 -13.62 -15.24
C ARG A 106 -1.62 -13.77 -16.44
N VAL A 107 -1.96 -12.62 -17.03
CA VAL A 107 -2.59 -12.50 -18.35
C VAL A 107 -1.80 -11.45 -19.15
N GLY A 108 -0.98 -11.91 -20.10
CA GLY A 108 -0.05 -11.02 -20.81
C GLY A 108 0.94 -10.36 -19.85
N ILE A 109 1.00 -9.02 -19.86
CA ILE A 109 1.85 -8.24 -18.96
C ILE A 109 1.21 -7.99 -17.58
N LEU A 110 -0.09 -8.26 -17.42
CA LEU A 110 -0.79 -8.07 -16.16
C LEU A 110 -0.44 -9.19 -15.20
N ASP A 111 0.17 -8.81 -14.08
CA ASP A 111 0.39 -9.68 -12.93
C ASP A 111 -0.64 -9.33 -11.85
N PHE A 112 -1.46 -10.31 -11.47
CA PHE A 112 -2.59 -10.09 -10.58
C PHE A 112 -2.14 -9.65 -9.18
N LYS A 113 -1.00 -10.16 -8.69
CA LYS A 113 -0.48 -9.70 -7.40
C LYS A 113 -0.06 -8.25 -7.47
N MET A 114 0.71 -7.85 -8.47
CA MET A 114 1.10 -6.43 -8.61
C MET A 114 -0.11 -5.51 -8.77
N PHE A 115 -1.15 -5.98 -9.47
CA PHE A 115 -2.38 -5.21 -9.61
C PHE A 115 -3.11 -5.03 -8.28
N TYR A 116 -3.27 -6.13 -7.51
CA TYR A 116 -3.96 -6.12 -6.23
C TYR A 116 -3.15 -5.44 -5.12
N GLU A 117 -1.83 -5.59 -5.07
CA GLU A 117 -1.01 -5.10 -3.96
C GLU A 117 -1.00 -3.58 -3.85
N VAL A 118 -0.97 -2.87 -4.99
CA VAL A 118 -0.77 -1.42 -5.01
C VAL A 118 -2.04 -0.66 -5.39
N ARG A 119 -2.70 -1.05 -6.49
CA ARG A 119 -3.70 -0.17 -7.13
C ARG A 119 -5.05 -0.22 -6.45
N ILE A 120 -5.53 -1.41 -6.12
CA ILE A 120 -6.87 -1.58 -5.53
C ILE A 120 -6.91 -1.01 -4.10
N PRO A 121 -6.13 -1.52 -3.13
CA PRO A 121 -6.31 -1.18 -1.73
C PRO A 121 -6.00 0.29 -1.45
N TRP A 122 -4.83 0.76 -1.87
CA TRP A 122 -4.35 2.08 -1.49
C TRP A 122 -5.08 3.21 -2.22
N PHE A 123 -5.43 3.01 -3.50
CA PHE A 123 -6.17 4.06 -4.22
C PHE A 123 -7.58 4.18 -3.67
N ILE A 124 -8.26 3.06 -3.38
CA ILE A 124 -9.60 3.09 -2.78
C ILE A 124 -9.54 3.72 -1.38
N LEU A 125 -8.57 3.35 -0.53
CA LEU A 125 -8.39 3.93 0.80
C LEU A 125 -8.25 5.47 0.74
N PHE A 126 -7.41 5.96 -0.17
CA PHE A 126 -7.23 7.40 -0.35
C PHE A 126 -8.50 8.07 -0.88
N LEU A 127 -9.17 7.49 -1.89
CA LEU A 127 -10.41 8.03 -2.44
C LEU A 127 -11.55 8.07 -1.40
N ILE A 128 -11.65 7.07 -0.52
CA ILE A 128 -12.60 7.09 0.61
C ILE A 128 -12.30 8.28 1.52
N THR A 129 -11.03 8.57 1.79
CA THR A 129 -10.66 9.70 2.66
C THR A 129 -10.97 11.04 2.00
N CYS A 130 -10.71 11.18 0.70
CA CYS A 130 -11.14 12.35 -0.06
C CYS A 130 -12.67 12.48 -0.13
N SER A 131 -13.40 11.37 -0.19
CA SER A 131 -14.86 11.33 -0.11
C SER A 131 -15.37 11.90 1.22
N VAL A 132 -14.70 11.59 2.33
CA VAL A 132 -15.01 12.19 3.64
C VAL A 132 -14.77 13.70 3.63
N ALA A 133 -13.65 14.16 3.08
CA ALA A 133 -13.38 15.59 2.95
C ALA A 133 -14.45 16.31 2.08
N ALA A 134 -14.83 15.71 0.95
CA ALA A 134 -15.88 16.24 0.08
C ALA A 134 -17.25 16.30 0.77
N ARG A 135 -17.63 15.23 1.48
CA ARG A 135 -18.87 15.16 2.28
C ARG A 135 -18.87 16.21 3.40
N GLN A 136 -17.74 16.41 4.08
CA GLN A 136 -17.61 17.41 5.14
C GLN A 136 -17.74 18.84 4.59
N TYR A 137 -17.12 19.12 3.45
CA TYR A 137 -17.24 20.41 2.78
C TYR A 137 -18.68 20.70 2.34
N GLU A 138 -19.40 19.70 1.80
CA GLU A 138 -20.80 19.86 1.40
C GLU A 138 -21.74 20.11 2.60
N THR A 139 -21.54 19.40 3.71
CA THR A 139 -22.40 19.51 4.90
C THR A 139 -22.11 20.77 5.72
N TYR A 140 -20.84 21.13 5.91
CA TYR A 140 -20.43 22.17 6.86
C TYR A 140 -19.86 23.43 6.19
N GLY A 141 -19.58 23.40 4.88
CA GLY A 141 -18.91 24.49 4.16
C GLY A 141 -17.39 24.58 4.40
N TYR A 142 -16.81 23.67 5.18
CA TYR A 142 -15.37 23.60 5.46
C TYR A 142 -14.92 22.16 5.70
N VAL A 143 -13.62 21.90 5.56
CA VAL A 143 -12.98 20.63 5.92
C VAL A 143 -12.20 20.83 7.21
N SER A 144 -12.33 19.93 8.19
CA SER A 144 -11.64 20.06 9.46
C SER A 144 -10.12 19.83 9.30
N PRO A 145 -9.30 20.43 10.17
CA PRO A 145 -7.86 20.18 10.17
C PRO A 145 -7.49 18.69 10.31
N GLU A 146 -8.27 17.91 11.06
CA GLU A 146 -8.07 16.48 11.30
C GLU A 146 -8.31 15.65 10.04
N VAL A 147 -9.38 15.93 9.29
CA VAL A 147 -9.65 15.30 8.00
C VAL A 147 -8.58 15.70 6.97
N THR A 148 -8.12 16.95 7.00
CA THR A 148 -7.03 17.43 6.14
C THR A 148 -5.72 16.71 6.45
N PHE A 149 -5.38 16.53 7.73
CA PHE A 149 -4.23 15.74 8.16
C PHE A 149 -4.35 14.29 7.67
N LEU A 150 -5.50 13.63 7.88
CA LEU A 150 -5.70 12.25 7.45
C LEU A 150 -5.63 12.09 5.94
N ALA A 151 -6.19 13.03 5.17
CA ALA A 151 -6.07 13.06 3.72
C ALA A 151 -4.61 13.18 3.28
N GLY A 152 -3.83 14.07 3.90
CA GLY A 152 -2.39 14.18 3.66
C GLY A 152 -1.63 12.89 4.02
N ALA A 153 -1.97 12.27 5.15
CA ALA A 153 -1.36 11.03 5.62
C ALA A 153 -1.60 9.86 4.65
N HIS A 154 -2.86 9.61 4.27
CA HIS A 154 -3.21 8.58 3.30
C HIS A 154 -2.69 8.88 1.89
N TYR A 155 -2.64 10.16 1.50
CA TYR A 155 -2.00 10.58 0.24
C TYR A 155 -0.52 10.20 0.22
N LEU A 156 0.24 10.62 1.24
CA LEU A 156 1.67 10.37 1.33
C LEU A 156 1.98 8.87 1.30
N TYR A 157 1.22 8.07 2.04
CA TYR A 157 1.38 6.62 2.06
C TYR A 157 1.05 5.99 0.70
N THR A 158 -0.13 6.27 0.14
CA THR A 158 -0.58 5.73 -1.15
C THR A 158 0.36 6.12 -2.29
N ASN A 159 0.76 7.39 -2.34
CA ASN A 159 1.67 7.91 -3.34
C ASN A 159 3.08 7.30 -3.20
N ALA A 160 3.54 7.04 -1.97
CA ALA A 160 4.81 6.33 -1.75
C ALA A 160 4.76 4.88 -2.25
N CYS A 161 3.66 4.14 -2.00
CA CYS A 161 3.46 2.82 -2.57
C CYS A 161 3.44 2.87 -4.12
N ALA A 162 2.74 3.86 -4.71
CA ALA A 162 2.65 4.03 -6.15
C ALA A 162 3.99 4.40 -6.82
N LYS A 163 4.78 5.30 -6.20
CA LYS A 163 6.10 5.72 -6.71
C LYS A 163 7.17 4.64 -6.54
N ALA A 164 7.03 3.81 -5.50
CA ALA A 164 7.94 2.72 -5.17
C ALA A 164 7.50 1.36 -5.72
N GLU A 165 6.54 1.30 -6.66
CA GLU A 165 6.01 0.03 -7.19
C GLU A 165 7.12 -0.91 -7.71
N GLN A 166 8.16 -0.37 -8.36
CA GLN A 166 9.31 -1.16 -8.85
C GLN A 166 10.15 -1.81 -7.75
N ILE A 167 9.94 -1.42 -6.49
CA ILE A 167 10.60 -1.97 -5.32
C ILE A 167 9.79 -3.14 -4.74
N ILE A 168 8.46 -3.03 -4.81
CA ILE A 168 7.50 -4.01 -4.27
C ILE A 168 7.65 -5.37 -4.95
N ILE A 169 8.08 -5.43 -6.21
CA ILE A 169 8.35 -6.69 -6.94
C ILE A 169 9.37 -7.62 -6.25
N THR A 170 10.12 -7.10 -5.28
CA THR A 170 11.11 -7.87 -4.50
C THR A 170 10.63 -8.25 -3.11
N SER A 171 9.41 -7.87 -2.73
CA SER A 171 8.74 -8.19 -1.46
C SER A 171 8.38 -9.67 -1.37
N TRP A 172 8.17 -10.14 -0.15
CA TRP A 172 7.85 -11.53 0.15
C TRP A 172 6.53 -11.98 -0.51
N ASP A 173 5.52 -11.11 -0.54
CA ASP A 173 4.24 -11.39 -1.21
C ASP A 173 4.41 -11.65 -2.70
N MET A 174 5.36 -10.96 -3.35
CA MET A 174 5.63 -11.11 -4.77
C MET A 174 6.47 -12.35 -5.11
N TYR A 175 7.52 -12.65 -4.34
CA TYR A 175 8.45 -13.73 -4.71
C TYR A 175 8.18 -15.08 -4.04
N PHE A 176 7.47 -15.12 -2.91
CA PHE A 176 7.35 -16.34 -2.09
C PHE A 176 5.92 -16.78 -1.82
N GLU A 177 5.06 -15.85 -1.38
CA GLU A 177 3.68 -16.18 -1.04
C GLU A 177 2.88 -16.52 -2.29
N LYS A 178 1.90 -17.41 -2.26
CA LYS A 178 1.10 -17.75 -3.45
C LYS A 178 -0.11 -16.81 -3.53
N LEU A 179 -0.67 -16.62 -4.73
CA LEU A 179 -1.90 -15.84 -4.84
C LEU A 179 -3.10 -16.74 -4.52
N GLY A 180 -3.53 -16.72 -3.26
CA GLY A 180 -4.72 -17.42 -2.78
C GLY A 180 -5.82 -16.50 -2.30
N PHE A 181 -6.79 -17.09 -1.59
CA PHE A 181 -7.87 -16.33 -0.97
C PHE A 181 -7.36 -15.29 0.01
N LEU A 182 -6.38 -15.64 0.86
CA LEU A 182 -5.83 -14.71 1.86
C LEU A 182 -5.38 -13.39 1.22
N LEU A 183 -4.46 -13.47 0.24
CA LEU A 183 -3.88 -12.28 -0.39
C LEU A 183 -4.88 -11.55 -1.30
N THR A 184 -5.72 -12.30 -2.04
CA THR A 184 -6.73 -11.71 -2.93
C THR A 184 -7.79 -10.96 -2.12
N PHE A 185 -8.38 -11.60 -1.12
CA PHE A 185 -9.40 -11.00 -0.26
C PHE A 185 -8.83 -9.82 0.52
N TRP A 186 -7.62 -9.97 1.07
CA TRP A 186 -6.97 -8.91 1.83
C TRP A 186 -6.75 -7.66 1.00
N ASN A 187 -6.25 -7.78 -0.23
CA ASN A 187 -6.00 -6.64 -1.09
C ASN A 187 -7.27 -6.03 -1.72
N MET A 188 -8.31 -6.83 -1.97
CA MET A 188 -9.57 -6.32 -2.56
C MET A 188 -10.52 -5.73 -1.53
N ALA A 189 -10.61 -6.34 -0.34
CA ALA A 189 -11.60 -5.99 0.69
C ALA A 189 -10.95 -5.68 2.04
N GLY A 190 -9.92 -6.42 2.46
CA GLY A 190 -9.28 -6.26 3.76
C GLY A 190 -8.70 -4.86 3.96
N VAL A 191 -7.63 -4.51 3.26
CA VAL A 191 -6.94 -3.22 3.41
C VAL A 191 -7.87 -2.02 3.20
N PRO A 192 -8.56 -1.86 2.04
CA PRO A 192 -9.30 -0.63 1.76
C PRO A 192 -10.46 -0.38 2.73
N PHE A 193 -11.13 -1.42 3.23
CA PHE A 193 -12.31 -1.30 4.07
C PHE A 193 -12.04 -1.51 5.57
N THR A 194 -10.83 -1.92 5.95
CA THR A 194 -10.43 -1.94 7.38
C THR A 194 -9.53 -0.78 7.77
N TYR A 195 -8.70 -0.26 6.85
CA TYR A 195 -7.82 0.86 7.16
C TYR A 195 -8.56 2.20 7.09
N CYS A 196 -9.72 2.25 6.42
CA CYS A 196 -10.54 3.45 6.33
C CYS A 196 -11.40 3.73 7.57
N HIS A 197 -11.33 2.93 8.64
CA HIS A 197 -12.18 3.12 9.82
C HIS A 197 -12.01 4.49 10.47
N CYS A 198 -10.79 5.05 10.45
CA CYS A 198 -10.56 6.42 10.92
C CYS A 198 -11.30 7.45 10.06
N ALA A 199 -11.29 7.29 8.73
CA ALA A 199 -12.03 8.15 7.82
C ALA A 199 -13.55 8.04 8.05
N LEU A 200 -14.07 6.81 8.20
CA LEU A 200 -15.49 6.58 8.51
C LEU A 200 -15.90 7.26 9.82
N TYR A 201 -15.08 7.14 10.86
CA TYR A 201 -15.34 7.81 12.12
C TYR A 201 -15.49 9.33 11.95
N LEU A 202 -14.55 9.96 11.23
CA LEU A 202 -14.60 11.41 10.96
C LEU A 202 -15.80 11.82 10.11
N ALA A 203 -16.31 10.93 9.25
CA ALA A 203 -17.48 11.17 8.42
C ALA A 203 -18.80 11.16 9.21
N TYR A 204 -18.93 10.26 10.19
CA TYR A 204 -20.18 10.04 10.94
C TYR A 204 -20.27 10.78 12.27
N HIS A 205 -19.21 11.49 12.69
CA HIS A 205 -19.22 12.30 13.91
C HIS A 205 -19.09 13.79 13.59
N ASN A 206 -19.64 14.63 14.46
CA ASN A 206 -19.53 16.07 14.28
C ASN A 206 -18.06 16.51 14.51
N PRO A 207 -17.51 17.46 13.72
CA PRO A 207 -16.16 17.99 13.92
C PRO A 207 -15.82 18.43 15.35
N SER A 208 -16.81 18.86 16.14
CA SER A 208 -16.59 19.22 17.55
C SER A 208 -16.18 18.03 18.43
N GLU A 209 -16.49 16.79 18.04
CA GLU A 209 -16.26 15.60 18.84
C GLU A 209 -14.81 15.09 18.79
N TYR A 210 -14.12 15.36 17.68
CA TYR A 210 -12.73 14.98 17.44
C TYR A 210 -11.82 16.20 17.27
N HIS A 211 -12.25 17.38 17.73
CA HIS A 211 -11.46 18.58 17.57
C HIS A 211 -10.15 18.51 18.36
N TRP A 212 -9.03 18.73 17.67
CA TRP A 212 -7.71 18.81 18.26
C TRP A 212 -7.32 20.23 18.62
N ASN A 213 -6.51 20.39 19.67
CA ASN A 213 -5.80 21.65 19.88
C ASN A 213 -4.93 21.96 18.65
N PRO A 214 -5.08 23.13 18.00
CA PRO A 214 -4.36 23.46 16.76
C PRO A 214 -2.83 23.36 16.87
N TYR A 215 -2.26 23.72 18.02
CA TYR A 215 -0.82 23.62 18.26
C TYR A 215 -0.38 22.15 18.34
N ALA A 216 -1.14 21.32 19.05
CA ALA A 216 -0.87 19.89 19.16
C ALA A 216 -0.96 19.21 17.80
N LEU A 217 -1.99 19.53 17.01
CA LEU A 217 -2.16 19.00 15.65
C LEU A 217 -1.03 19.45 14.71
N THR A 218 -0.57 20.69 14.84
CA THR A 218 0.57 21.20 14.04
C THR A 218 1.85 20.44 14.36
N VAL A 219 2.18 20.29 15.65
CA VAL A 219 3.34 19.50 16.09
C VAL A 219 3.23 18.06 15.61
N PHE A 220 2.04 17.47 15.72
CA PHE A 220 1.77 16.11 15.26
C PHE A 220 1.95 15.95 13.75
N SER A 221 1.51 16.95 12.97
CA SER A 221 1.71 17.01 11.52
C SER A 221 3.18 17.07 11.13
N VAL A 222 3.97 17.90 11.81
CA VAL A 222 5.43 17.99 11.60
C VAL A 222 6.11 16.67 11.95
N LEU A 223 5.71 16.04 13.05
CA LEU A 223 6.23 14.73 13.45
C LEU A 223 5.90 13.65 12.41
N TYR A 224 4.68 13.65 11.87
CA TYR A 224 4.28 12.74 10.79
C TYR A 224 5.16 12.91 9.54
N LEU A 225 5.44 14.15 9.13
CA LEU A 225 6.32 14.42 7.99
C LEU A 225 7.76 13.94 8.24
N PHE A 226 8.26 14.06 9.48
CA PHE A 226 9.56 13.52 9.86
C PHE A 226 9.60 11.99 9.73
N PHE A 227 8.58 11.29 10.26
CA PHE A 227 8.50 9.84 10.13
C PHE A 227 8.32 9.40 8.68
N TYR A 228 7.56 10.15 7.87
CA TYR A 228 7.47 9.92 6.43
C TYR A 228 8.82 10.06 5.74
N TRP A 229 9.61 11.11 6.05
CA TRP A 229 10.96 11.25 5.52
C TRP A 229 11.86 10.07 5.92
N MET A 230 11.85 9.68 7.20
CA MET A 230 12.63 8.54 7.70
C MET A 230 12.22 7.25 6.99
N TRP A 231 10.92 6.99 6.82
CA TRP A 231 10.40 5.80 6.15
C TRP A 231 10.81 5.71 4.68
N ASP A 232 10.58 6.80 3.95
CA ASP A 232 10.82 6.84 2.51
C ASP A 232 12.33 6.84 2.20
N SER A 233 13.15 7.53 3.01
CA SER A 233 14.61 7.49 2.87
C SER A 233 15.22 6.17 3.33
N ALA A 234 14.74 5.53 4.41
CA ALA A 234 15.20 4.21 4.83
C ALA A 234 14.88 3.13 3.79
N ASN A 235 13.65 3.12 3.27
CA ASN A 235 13.31 2.22 2.16
C ASN A 235 14.11 2.56 0.90
N GLY A 236 14.30 3.83 0.58
CA GLY A 236 15.19 4.27 -0.49
C GLY A 236 16.59 3.67 -0.36
N GLN A 237 17.23 3.81 0.80
CA GLN A 237 18.61 3.36 1.05
C GLN A 237 18.73 1.84 0.87
N LYS A 238 17.84 1.07 1.54
CA LYS A 238 17.79 -0.40 1.46
C LYS A 238 17.67 -0.86 0.01
N ASN A 239 16.71 -0.29 -0.72
CA ASN A 239 16.38 -0.78 -2.04
C ASN A 239 17.36 -0.29 -3.10
N ALA A 240 17.83 0.95 -3.02
CA ALA A 240 18.88 1.46 -3.90
C ALA A 240 20.17 0.65 -3.75
N PHE A 241 20.55 0.28 -2.52
CA PHE A 241 21.70 -0.60 -2.27
C PHE A 241 21.56 -1.93 -3.01
N ARG A 242 20.45 -2.65 -2.80
CA ARG A 242 20.20 -3.96 -3.44
C ARG A 242 20.07 -3.89 -4.96
N HIS A 243 19.48 -2.82 -5.49
CA HIS A 243 19.35 -2.65 -6.93
C HIS A 243 20.70 -2.30 -7.57
N LYS A 244 21.57 -1.53 -6.90
CA LYS A 244 22.93 -1.24 -7.38
C LYS A 244 23.78 -2.51 -7.46
N GLU A 245 23.74 -3.36 -6.42
CA GLU A 245 24.45 -4.65 -6.44
C GLU A 245 24.04 -5.53 -7.63
N LYS A 246 22.79 -5.41 -8.09
CA LYS A 246 22.24 -6.20 -9.19
C LYS A 246 22.30 -5.49 -10.55
N GLY A 247 22.83 -4.27 -10.63
CA GLY A 247 22.82 -3.47 -11.86
C GLY A 247 21.42 -3.04 -12.33
N GLN A 248 20.43 -3.01 -11.43
CA GLN A 248 19.01 -2.73 -11.71
C GLN A 248 18.54 -1.38 -11.13
N PHE A 249 19.48 -0.52 -10.74
CA PHE A 249 19.13 0.75 -10.12
C PHE A 249 18.60 1.75 -11.15
N ILE A 250 17.33 2.12 -10.99
CA ILE A 250 16.66 3.15 -11.81
C ILE A 250 16.42 4.37 -10.93
N ASN A 251 17.13 5.46 -11.22
CA ASN A 251 16.88 6.73 -10.55
C ASN A 251 15.65 7.40 -11.17
N ARG A 252 14.62 7.67 -10.35
CA ARG A 252 13.37 8.30 -10.80
C ARG A 252 13.15 9.56 -9.98
N ASN A 253 12.71 10.62 -10.65
CA ASN A 253 12.25 11.83 -9.96
C ASN A 253 10.72 11.76 -9.81
N THR A 254 10.25 11.31 -8.65
CA THR A 254 8.83 11.14 -8.35
C THR A 254 8.45 11.96 -7.13
N PHE A 255 7.36 12.71 -7.22
CA PHE A 255 6.91 13.57 -6.13
C PHE A 255 6.26 12.76 -4.99
N PRO A 256 6.49 13.12 -3.70
CA PRO A 256 7.57 13.97 -3.24
C PRO A 256 8.89 13.17 -3.22
N GLN A 257 9.95 13.82 -3.68
CA GLN A 257 11.31 13.28 -3.63
C GLN A 257 11.97 13.76 -2.34
N VAL A 258 12.29 12.84 -1.44
CA VAL A 258 12.92 13.19 -0.17
C VAL A 258 14.45 13.07 -0.25
N PRO A 259 15.22 13.86 0.52
CA PRO A 259 16.67 13.75 0.52
C PRO A 259 17.12 12.45 1.19
N TRP A 260 18.38 12.07 0.92
CA TRP A 260 19.06 10.96 1.61
C TRP A 260 18.50 9.55 1.33
N GLN A 261 17.81 9.37 0.20
CA GLN A 261 17.34 8.06 -0.27
C GLN A 261 18.47 7.15 -0.79
N VAL A 262 19.61 7.69 -1.21
CA VAL A 262 20.69 6.90 -1.82
C VAL A 262 22.02 7.25 -1.17
N ILE A 263 22.66 6.27 -0.55
CA ILE A 263 24.02 6.40 -0.01
C ILE A 263 25.02 6.05 -1.12
N LYS A 264 26.05 6.88 -1.25
CA LYS A 264 27.20 6.62 -2.13
C LYS A 264 28.25 5.87 -1.31
N ASN A 265 28.74 4.76 -1.84
CA ASN A 265 29.75 3.91 -1.20
C ASN A 265 29.41 3.57 0.27
N PRO A 266 28.26 2.93 0.53
CA PRO A 266 27.84 2.62 1.89
C PRO A 266 28.80 1.63 2.56
N LYS A 267 28.96 1.74 3.88
CA LYS A 267 29.63 0.70 4.68
C LYS A 267 28.85 -0.62 4.61
N THR A 268 29.56 -1.72 4.39
CA THR A 268 28.96 -3.05 4.26
C THR A 268 29.71 -4.11 5.04
N ILE A 269 28.99 -5.11 5.54
CA ILE A 269 29.54 -6.36 6.07
C ILE A 269 29.45 -7.42 4.98
N GLN A 270 30.55 -8.11 4.68
CA GLN A 270 30.54 -9.26 3.78
C GLN A 270 30.02 -10.49 4.52
N THR A 271 29.15 -11.26 3.89
CA THR A 271 28.63 -12.52 4.44
C THR A 271 29.25 -13.71 3.73
N ASP A 272 29.28 -14.87 4.40
CA ASP A 272 29.83 -16.12 3.84
C ASP A 272 29.06 -16.62 2.61
N THR A 273 27.82 -16.15 2.42
CA THR A 273 26.99 -16.47 1.25
C THR A 273 27.31 -15.58 0.04
N GLY A 274 28.27 -14.66 0.16
CA GLY A 274 28.68 -13.74 -0.91
C GLY A 274 27.82 -12.49 -1.03
N ASP A 275 26.77 -12.35 -0.23
CA ASP A 275 25.95 -11.14 -0.18
C ASP A 275 26.58 -10.09 0.76
N HIS A 276 26.33 -8.82 0.51
CA HIS A 276 26.72 -7.75 1.44
C HIS A 276 25.53 -7.30 2.29
N ILE A 277 25.77 -6.93 3.55
CA ILE A 277 24.76 -6.31 4.42
C ILE A 277 25.15 -4.84 4.60
N MET A 278 24.25 -3.93 4.24
CA MET A 278 24.45 -2.50 4.43
C MET A 278 24.35 -2.16 5.93
N VAL A 279 25.36 -1.47 6.44
CA VAL A 279 25.47 -1.01 7.85
C VAL A 279 25.74 0.49 7.91
N ASP A 280 25.08 1.23 7.03
CA ASP A 280 25.22 2.68 6.86
C ASP A 280 23.85 3.38 6.85
N GLY A 281 23.86 4.70 7.00
CA GLY A 281 22.65 5.53 7.10
C GLY A 281 21.74 5.09 8.23
N TRP A 282 20.44 4.93 7.94
CA TRP A 282 19.47 4.49 8.96
C TRP A 282 19.78 3.09 9.51
N PHE A 283 20.40 2.23 8.70
CA PHE A 283 20.75 0.85 9.06
C PHE A 283 21.99 0.77 9.96
N ALA A 284 22.75 1.86 10.11
CA ALA A 284 23.81 1.96 11.12
C ALA A 284 23.25 2.16 12.54
N ILE A 285 22.02 2.71 12.65
CA ILE A 285 21.40 3.05 13.93
C ILE A 285 20.55 1.88 14.44
N ILE A 286 19.68 1.34 13.59
CA ILE A 286 18.77 0.24 13.93
C ILE A 286 18.61 -0.74 12.77
N ARG A 287 18.28 -2.00 13.08
CA ARG A 287 18.18 -3.10 12.08
C ARG A 287 17.02 -2.95 11.10
N LYS A 288 15.87 -2.45 11.56
CA LYS A 288 14.64 -2.28 10.79
C LYS A 288 14.14 -0.83 10.87
N PRO A 289 14.89 0.16 10.33
CA PRO A 289 14.55 1.56 10.49
C PRO A 289 13.21 1.94 9.87
N ASN A 290 12.80 1.28 8.79
CA ASN A 290 11.52 1.54 8.15
C ASN A 290 10.30 1.04 8.97
N TYR A 291 10.48 0.13 9.94
CA TYR A 291 9.36 -0.40 10.72
C TYR A 291 8.88 0.58 11.81
N VAL A 292 9.78 1.44 12.32
CA VAL A 292 9.42 2.42 13.35
C VAL A 292 8.42 3.46 12.82
N PRO A 293 8.65 4.07 11.63
CA PRO A 293 7.64 4.91 11.01
C PRO A 293 6.34 4.20 10.64
N ASP A 294 6.39 2.96 10.14
CA ASP A 294 5.18 2.21 9.78
C ASP A 294 4.25 2.06 10.99
N MET A 295 4.81 1.65 12.13
CA MET A 295 4.10 1.60 13.41
C MET A 295 3.60 2.97 13.87
N PHE A 296 4.38 4.03 13.67
CA PHE A 296 3.92 5.38 13.96
C PHE A 296 2.74 5.79 13.08
N PHE A 297 2.72 5.45 11.79
CA PHE A 297 1.60 5.78 10.89
C PHE A 297 0.32 5.05 11.31
N SER A 298 0.40 3.74 11.58
CA SER A 298 -0.76 2.96 12.00
C SER A 298 -1.38 3.52 13.29
N MET A 299 -0.55 3.85 14.28
CA MET A 299 -0.99 4.52 15.51
C MET A 299 -1.55 5.92 15.24
N SER A 300 -0.93 6.68 14.34
CA SER A 300 -1.33 8.05 14.05
C SER A 300 -2.71 8.16 13.40
N TRP A 301 -3.04 7.23 12.50
CA TRP A 301 -4.34 7.18 11.85
C TRP A 301 -5.46 6.85 12.83
N GLY A 302 -5.16 6.07 13.87
CA GLY A 302 -6.09 5.86 14.99
C GLY A 302 -6.18 7.10 15.88
N LEU A 303 -5.03 7.61 16.31
CA LEU A 303 -4.92 8.72 17.26
C LEU A 303 -5.69 9.96 16.82
N ILE A 304 -5.63 10.34 15.53
CA ILE A 304 -6.32 11.55 15.03
C ILE A 304 -7.84 11.55 15.28
N THR A 305 -8.46 10.37 15.49
CA THR A 305 -9.89 10.26 15.81
C THR A 305 -10.25 10.60 17.28
N GLY A 306 -9.25 10.84 18.13
CA GLY A 306 -9.43 11.12 19.55
C GLY A 306 -9.60 9.87 20.41
N PHE A 307 -9.88 10.06 21.70
CA PHE A 307 -9.89 8.97 22.71
C PHE A 307 -11.29 8.56 23.19
N LYS A 308 -12.36 9.14 22.64
CA LYS A 308 -13.72 8.85 23.09
C LYS A 308 -14.15 7.40 22.80
N TYR A 309 -13.65 6.80 21.71
CA TYR A 309 -13.98 5.43 21.33
C TYR A 309 -12.71 4.59 21.15
N ASN A 310 -12.37 3.80 22.18
CA ASN A 310 -11.17 2.95 22.26
C ASN A 310 -11.07 1.88 21.15
N PHE A 311 -12.15 1.58 20.43
CA PHE A 311 -12.20 0.53 19.42
C PHE A 311 -11.30 0.81 18.19
N LEU A 312 -11.09 2.08 17.83
CA LEU A 312 -10.28 2.48 16.67
C LEU A 312 -8.78 2.39 16.93
N PHE A 313 -8.36 2.70 18.17
CA PHE A 313 -6.97 2.52 18.62
C PHE A 313 -6.52 1.06 18.61
N TYR A 314 -7.42 0.14 18.94
CA TYR A 314 -7.11 -1.28 19.08
C TYR A 314 -6.81 -1.97 17.74
N LYS A 315 -7.54 -1.63 16.66
CA LYS A 315 -7.34 -2.23 15.34
C LYS A 315 -6.03 -1.83 14.66
N SER A 316 -5.49 -0.64 14.93
CA SER A 316 -4.17 -0.23 14.44
C SER A 316 -3.02 -0.97 15.15
N CYS A 317 -3.19 -1.34 16.42
CA CYS A 317 -2.12 -1.90 17.25
C CYS A 317 -1.98 -3.43 17.12
N GLU A 318 -3.08 -4.18 16.90
CA GLU A 318 -3.02 -5.65 16.89
C GLU A 318 -2.47 -6.29 15.60
N ARG A 319 -2.58 -5.64 14.43
CA ARG A 319 -2.28 -6.33 13.16
C ARG A 319 -0.84 -6.26 12.68
N GLU A 320 -0.03 -5.32 13.14
CA GLU A 320 1.40 -5.30 12.77
C GLU A 320 2.21 -6.41 13.46
N ILE A 321 1.73 -6.96 14.58
CA ILE A 321 2.36 -8.10 15.26
C ILE A 321 2.19 -9.40 14.44
N VAL A 322 1.28 -9.45 13.47
CA VAL A 322 0.96 -10.66 12.69
C VAL A 322 1.57 -10.64 11.27
N VAL A 323 2.05 -9.49 10.77
CA VAL A 323 2.55 -9.34 9.39
C VAL A 323 4.04 -8.92 9.31
N SER A 324 4.78 -8.97 10.43
CA SER A 324 6.18 -8.49 10.51
C SER A 324 7.27 -9.55 10.35
#